data_AF-A0A2H1VND6-F1
#
_entry.id   AF-A0A2H1VND6-F1
#
_cell.length_a   1.000
_cell.length_b   1.000
_cell.length_c   1.000
_cell.angle_alpha   90.00
_cell.angle_beta   90.00
_cell.angle_gamma   90.00
#
_symmetry.space_group_name_H-M   'P 1'
#
loop_
_entity.id
_entity.type
_entity.pdbx_description
1 polymer ?
#
loop_
_entity_poly.entity_id
_entity_poly.type
_entity_poly.pdbx_seq_one_letter_code
_entity_poly.pdbx_strand_id
1 'polypeptide(L)'
;EWDRELATLAQVLANQCLGGREDICRSTDKFPNPSQSIAIVHFKYPNWEYIRLNNTEKGLNEEKLTFAMDRFLKSAHVLKRTVTKDIIMECPAFN
;
A
#
# COMPACT_ATOMS: atom_id res chain seq x y z
N GLU A 1 -3.68 -5.94 15.50
CA GLU A 1 -5.02 -6.36 15.04
C GLU A 1 -5.47 -5.42 13.91
N TRP A 2 -6.54 -5.77 13.18
CA TRP A 2 -7.11 -4.87 12.17
C TRP A 2 -7.90 -3.73 12.84
N ASP A 3 -7.61 -2.49 12.48
CA ASP A 3 -8.32 -1.31 13.00
C ASP A 3 -9.23 -0.70 11.93
N ARG A 4 -10.53 -0.58 12.25
CA ARG A 4 -11.55 -0.12 11.30
C ARG A 4 -11.44 1.37 10.98
N GLU A 5 -10.96 2.19 11.90
CA GLU A 5 -10.78 3.62 11.70
C GLU A 5 -9.69 3.87 10.66
N LEU A 6 -8.51 3.27 10.87
CA LEU A 6 -7.40 3.34 9.92
C LEU A 6 -7.76 2.77 8.54
N ALA A 7 -8.50 1.65 8.50
CA ALA A 7 -8.97 1.07 7.25
C ALA A 7 -9.91 2.01 6.48
N THR A 8 -10.78 2.72 7.18
CA THR A 8 -11.73 3.66 6.56
C THR A 8 -10.97 4.85 5.96
N LEU A 9 -10.00 5.41 6.69
CA LEU A 9 -9.16 6.50 6.18
C LEU A 9 -8.34 6.07 4.95
N ALA A 10 -7.74 4.87 4.99
CA ALA A 10 -7.03 4.31 3.85
C ALA A 10 -7.94 4.14 2.61
N GLN A 11 -9.19 3.71 2.81
CA GLN A 11 -10.16 3.60 1.73
C GLN A 11 -10.57 4.96 1.16
N VAL A 12 -10.75 5.99 2.00
CA VAL A 12 -11.05 7.36 1.56
C VAL A 12 -9.96 7.89 0.64
N LEU A 13 -8.68 7.68 0.99
CA LEU A 13 -7.56 8.03 0.10
C LEU A 13 -7.60 7.21 -1.19
N ALA A 14 -7.73 5.88 -1.09
CA ALA A 14 -7.71 5.00 -2.26
C ALA A 14 -8.79 5.39 -3.29
N ASN A 15 -9.95 5.85 -2.82
CA ASN A 15 -11.05 6.34 -3.67
C ASN A 15 -10.69 7.61 -4.47
N GLN A 16 -9.66 8.37 -4.06
CA GLN A 16 -9.21 9.56 -4.78
C GLN A 16 -8.36 9.22 -6.01
N CYS A 17 -7.89 7.97 -6.15
CA CYS A 17 -7.10 7.52 -7.31
C CYS A 17 -5.86 8.37 -7.61
N LEU A 18 -5.21 8.95 -6.59
CA LEU A 18 -4.09 9.89 -6.74
C LEU A 18 -2.71 9.25 -7.02
N GLY A 19 -2.68 8.03 -7.54
CA GLY A 19 -1.45 7.46 -8.10
C GLY A 19 -0.28 7.30 -7.12
N GLY A 20 -0.56 7.08 -5.83
CA GLY A 20 0.48 6.82 -4.82
C GLY A 20 0.87 8.05 -4.02
N ARG A 21 0.20 9.18 -4.25
CA ARG A 21 0.33 10.36 -3.40
C ARG A 21 -0.23 10.07 -2.00
N GLU A 22 0.61 10.30 -1.00
CA GLU A 22 0.20 10.22 0.40
C GLU A 22 -0.75 11.38 0.77
N ASP A 23 -1.68 11.09 1.66
CA ASP A 23 -2.48 12.06 2.39
C ASP A 23 -1.59 12.97 3.25
N ILE A 24 -1.93 14.26 3.26
CA ILE A 24 -1.21 15.28 4.05
C ILE A 24 -1.44 15.05 5.55
N CYS A 25 -2.61 14.54 5.94
CA CYS A 25 -2.96 14.25 7.32
C CYS A 25 -3.89 13.03 7.39
N ARG A 26 -3.56 12.12 8.32
CA ARG A 26 -4.30 10.88 8.64
C ARG A 26 -4.31 10.59 10.14
N SER A 27 -3.95 11.59 10.94
CA SER A 27 -3.97 11.47 12.38
C SER A 27 -5.41 11.27 12.87
N THR A 28 -5.52 10.54 13.97
CA THR A 28 -6.76 10.28 14.69
C THR A 28 -6.47 10.50 16.17
N ASP A 29 -7.51 10.61 17.00
CA ASP A 29 -7.33 10.73 18.44
C ASP A 29 -6.59 9.51 19.03
N LYS A 30 -6.81 8.33 18.45
CA LYS A 30 -6.16 7.08 18.86
C LYS A 30 -4.76 6.91 18.29
N PHE A 31 -4.53 7.39 17.07
CA PHE A 31 -3.29 7.27 16.34
C PHE A 31 -2.85 8.66 15.84
N PRO A 32 -2.09 9.42 16.63
CA PRO A 32 -1.70 10.78 16.26
C PRO A 32 -0.74 10.81 15.06
N ASN A 33 0.09 9.78 14.89
CA ASN A 33 1.08 9.69 13.81
C ASN A 33 1.04 8.31 13.11
N PRO A 34 -0.03 7.96 12.38
CA PRO A 34 -0.10 6.67 11.70
C PRO A 34 0.76 6.70 10.43
N SER A 35 1.64 5.69 10.30
CA SER A 35 2.40 5.46 9.08
C SER A 35 1.50 4.95 7.96
N GLN A 36 1.99 5.03 6.73
CA GLN A 36 1.29 4.53 5.55
C GLN A 36 2.24 3.75 4.64
N SER A 37 1.68 2.81 3.88
CA SER A 37 2.31 2.23 2.72
C SER A 37 1.29 2.18 1.59
N ILE A 38 1.68 2.62 0.40
CA ILE A 38 0.82 2.58 -0.79
C ILE A 38 1.47 1.67 -1.82
N ALA A 39 0.66 0.84 -2.45
CA ALA A 39 1.07 0.04 -3.60
C ALA A 39 0.10 0.23 -4.76
N ILE A 40 0.67 0.30 -5.97
CA ILE A 40 -0.08 0.34 -7.21
C ILE A 40 0.37 -0.82 -8.06
N VAL A 41 -0.60 -1.59 -8.53
CA VAL A 41 -0.35 -2.78 -9.34
C VAL A 41 -1.15 -2.65 -10.64
N HIS A 42 -0.44 -2.73 -11.76
CA HIS A 42 -1.03 -2.84 -13.09
C HIS A 42 -0.88 -4.29 -13.57
N PHE A 43 -1.97 -4.96 -13.95
CA PHE A 43 -1.97 -6.37 -14.38
C PHE A 43 -2.83 -6.57 -15.64
N LYS A 44 -2.51 -7.50 -16.56
CA LYS A 44 -3.36 -7.87 -17.72
C LYS A 44 -4.19 -9.09 -17.37
N TYR A 45 -5.52 -9.03 -17.48
CA TYR A 45 -6.34 -10.25 -17.46
C TYR A 45 -6.24 -10.98 -18.82
N PRO A 46 -6.23 -12.32 -18.89
CA PRO A 46 -6.30 -13.31 -17.80
C PRO A 46 -4.94 -13.74 -17.21
N ASN A 47 -3.83 -13.33 -17.82
CA ASN A 47 -2.52 -13.87 -17.46
C ASN A 47 -1.89 -13.19 -16.23
N TRP A 48 -2.57 -12.21 -15.63
CA TRP A 48 -2.14 -11.32 -14.53
C TRP A 48 -0.69 -10.82 -14.68
N GLU A 49 -0.25 -10.62 -15.91
CA GLU A 49 1.09 -10.14 -16.25
C GLU A 49 1.19 -8.63 -16.05
N TYR A 50 2.36 -8.13 -15.66
CA TYR A 50 2.57 -6.70 -15.44
C TYR A 50 2.31 -5.91 -16.72
N ILE A 51 1.32 -5.02 -16.73
CA ILE A 51 1.07 -4.22 -17.93
C ILE A 51 1.94 -2.96 -17.94
N ARG A 52 2.37 -2.57 -19.14
CA ARG A 52 2.76 -1.18 -19.42
C ARG A 52 1.60 -0.24 -19.82
N LEU A 53 0.39 -0.69 -20.21
CA LEU A 53 -0.78 0.15 -20.66
C LEU A 53 -2.23 -0.48 -20.64
N ASN A 54 -3.23 0.32 -20.21
CA ASN A 54 -4.69 0.11 -19.99
C ASN A 54 -5.52 -0.87 -20.88
N ASN A 55 -5.50 -2.17 -20.59
CA ASN A 55 -6.38 -3.14 -21.26
C ASN A 55 -7.18 -4.06 -20.30
N THR A 56 -7.43 -3.63 -19.06
CA THR A 56 -8.17 -4.45 -18.07
C THR A 56 -9.67 -4.22 -18.08
N GLU A 57 -10.43 -5.27 -17.82
CA GLU A 57 -11.85 -5.16 -17.49
C GLU A 57 -12.03 -4.33 -16.21
N LYS A 58 -12.95 -3.37 -16.28
CA LYS A 58 -13.26 -2.42 -15.20
C LYS A 58 -13.83 -3.15 -13.98
N GLY A 59 -13.40 -2.76 -12.78
CA GLY A 59 -13.92 -3.26 -11.51
C GLY A 59 -12.96 -4.19 -10.76
N LEU A 60 -13.16 -4.27 -9.44
CA LEU A 60 -12.42 -5.15 -8.53
C LEU A 60 -13.13 -6.50 -8.42
N ASN A 61 -12.37 -7.58 -8.38
CA ASN A 61 -12.84 -8.91 -8.00
C ASN A 61 -11.84 -9.53 -7.02
N GLU A 62 -12.19 -10.67 -6.42
CA GLU A 62 -11.36 -11.29 -5.38
C GLU A 62 -9.98 -11.71 -5.89
N GLU A 63 -9.87 -12.18 -7.13
CA GLU A 63 -8.60 -12.55 -7.77
C GLU A 63 -7.67 -11.32 -7.93
N LYS A 64 -8.21 -10.19 -8.41
CA LYS A 64 -7.49 -8.91 -8.54
C LYS A 64 -6.96 -8.43 -7.20
N LEU A 65 -7.80 -8.48 -6.17
CA LEU A 65 -7.44 -8.07 -4.81
C LEU A 65 -6.35 -8.97 -4.23
N THR A 66 -6.52 -10.28 -4.34
CA THR A 66 -5.55 -11.28 -3.86
C THR A 66 -4.21 -11.11 -4.56
N PHE A 67 -4.21 -10.95 -5.88
CA PHE A 67 -2.99 -10.71 -6.65
C PHE A 67 -2.28 -9.41 -6.21
N ALA A 68 -3.02 -8.31 -6.07
CA ALA A 68 -2.44 -7.03 -5.65
C ALA A 68 -1.82 -7.13 -4.24
N MET A 69 -2.50 -7.80 -3.31
CA MET A 69 -2.01 -8.01 -1.94
C MET A 69 -0.77 -8.91 -1.90
N ASP A 70 -0.77 -10.04 -2.62
CA ASP A 70 0.39 -10.93 -2.71
C ASP A 70 1.62 -10.19 -3.28
N ARG A 71 1.41 -9.37 -4.32
CA ARG A 71 2.47 -8.56 -4.90
C ARG A 71 3.01 -7.51 -3.95
N PHE A 72 2.13 -6.79 -3.25
CA PHE A 72 2.55 -5.83 -2.24
C PHE A 72 3.39 -6.50 -1.15
N LEU A 73 2.91 -7.61 -0.59
CA LEU A 73 3.61 -8.35 0.46
C LEU A 73 4.97 -8.87 -0.01
N LYS A 74 5.07 -9.40 -1.23
CA LYS A 74 6.35 -9.84 -1.81
C LYS A 74 7.32 -8.68 -1.99
N SER A 75 6.85 -7.55 -2.51
CA SER A 75 7.69 -6.35 -2.68
C SER A 75 8.18 -5.82 -1.32
N ALA A 76 7.30 -5.72 -0.34
CA ALA A 76 7.67 -5.32 1.02
C ALA A 76 8.66 -6.30 1.66
N HIS A 77 8.47 -7.60 1.45
CA HIS A 77 9.37 -8.63 1.98
C HIS A 77 10.79 -8.53 1.40
N VAL A 78 10.94 -8.16 0.12
CA VAL A 78 12.26 -7.99 -0.51
C VAL A 78 13.05 -6.86 0.14
N LEU A 79 12.38 -5.79 0.62
CA LEU A 79 13.02 -4.67 1.31
C LEU A 79 13.78 -5.09 2.57
N LYS A 80 13.49 -6.24 3.18
CA LYS A 80 14.27 -6.75 4.32
C LYS A 80 15.77 -6.85 4.03
N ARG A 81 16.15 -7.03 2.75
CA ARG A 81 17.55 -7.12 2.31
C ARG A 81 18.29 -5.78 2.37
N THR A 82 17.55 -4.67 2.37
CA THR A 82 18.12 -3.32 2.46
C THR A 82 18.11 -2.77 3.88
N VAL A 83 17.45 -3.46 4.82
CA VAL A 83 17.42 -3.07 6.23
C VAL A 83 18.67 -3.60 6.93
N THR A 84 19.47 -2.69 7.50
CA THR A 84 20.64 -3.01 8.32
C THR A 84 20.35 -2.76 9.80
N LYS A 85 21.22 -3.24 10.68
CA LYS A 85 21.14 -2.97 12.12
C LYS A 85 21.15 -1.46 12.40
N ASP A 86 22.02 -0.72 11.73
CA ASP A 86 22.20 0.71 11.98
C ASP A 86 20.94 1.50 11.62
N ILE A 87 20.25 1.14 10.52
CA ILE A 87 18.95 1.75 10.16
C ILE A 87 17.92 1.58 11.29
N ILE A 88 17.92 0.45 12.00
CA ILE A 88 16.99 0.18 13.10
C ILE A 88 17.40 0.97 14.35
N MET A 89 18.69 0.99 14.68
CA MET A 89 19.20 1.57 15.93
C MET A 89 19.35 3.09 15.87
N GLU A 90 19.56 3.65 14.69
CA GLU A 90 19.80 5.08 14.45
C GLU A 90 18.60 5.76 13.78
N CYS A 91 17.46 5.07 13.65
CA CYS A 91 16.25 5.67 13.10
C CYS A 91 15.88 6.90 13.95
N PRO A 92 15.87 8.12 13.38
CA PRO A 92 15.59 9.31 14.16
C PRO A 92 14.19 9.21 14.74
N ALA A 93 14.03 9.65 16.00
CA ALA A 93 12.70 9.79 16.58
C ALA A 93 11.88 10.72 15.67
N PHE A 94 10.68 10.30 15.31
CA PHE A 94 9.73 11.17 14.64
C PHE A 94 9.40 12.32 15.61
N ASN A 95 9.91 13.53 15.32
CA ASN A 95 9.60 14.76 16.04
C ASN A 95 8.15 15.19 15.80
#